data_AF-A0A7S0XIC5-F1
#
_entry.id   AF-A0A7S0XIC5-F1
#
_cell.length_a   1.000
_cell.length_b   1.000
_cell.length_c   1.000
_cell.angle_alpha   90.00
_cell.angle_beta   90.00
_cell.angle_gamma   90.00
#
_symmetry.space_group_name_H-M   'P 1'
#
loop_
_entity.id
_entity.type
_entity.pdbx_description
1 polymer ?
#
loop_
_entity_poly.entity_id
_entity_poly.type
_entity_poly.pdbx_seq_one_letter_code
_entity_poly.pdbx_strand_id
1 'polypeptide(L)'
;ESVGHERIAANERVSEEAEQTARVLMEDESDNTVERHLWRALLRVGLVNSIATCSYSRAGRTDSGVSALGQVIGVRVKSNTTPPASGSMEIDYLSLLNSALPDDIRATSWAPAAEPVQDDREEEEG
;
A
#
# COMPACT_ATOMS: atom_id res chain seq x y z
N GLU A 1 6.53 -34.20 19.77
CA GLU A 1 6.22 -34.09 18.34
C GLU A 1 5.05 -33.12 18.13
N SER A 2 5.07 -32.45 16.98
CA SER A 2 4.06 -31.59 16.37
C SER A 2 3.53 -30.38 17.16
N VAL A 3 4.20 -29.24 17.00
CA VAL A 3 3.62 -27.90 17.16
C VAL A 3 2.49 -27.76 16.12
N GLY A 4 1.27 -27.56 16.61
CA GLY A 4 0.10 -27.34 15.79
C GLY A 4 0.30 -26.09 14.93
N HIS A 5 0.19 -26.26 13.62
CA HIS A 5 0.06 -25.16 12.68
C HIS A 5 -1.29 -24.47 12.94
N GLU A 6 -1.26 -23.38 13.70
CA GLU A 6 -2.37 -22.44 13.80
C GLU A 6 -2.44 -21.69 12.47
N ARG A 7 -3.18 -22.27 11.52
CA ARG A 7 -3.38 -21.71 10.19
C ARG A 7 -4.38 -20.56 10.28
N ILE A 8 -3.88 -19.35 10.04
CA ILE A 8 -4.51 -18.31 9.21
C ILE A 8 -5.93 -17.91 9.67
N ALA A 9 -6.00 -17.02 10.65
CA ALA A 9 -7.19 -16.20 10.90
C ALA A 9 -6.74 -14.74 11.04
N ALA A 10 -6.43 -14.07 9.92
CA ALA A 10 -5.97 -12.67 9.97
C ALA A 10 -6.54 -11.75 8.87
N ASN A 11 -7.53 -12.20 8.10
CA ASN A 11 -8.05 -11.37 6.99
C ASN A 11 -9.56 -11.17 6.93
N GLU A 12 -10.28 -11.39 8.02
CA GLU A 12 -11.73 -11.25 8.03
C GLU A 12 -12.15 -9.97 8.76
N ARG A 13 -12.01 -8.86 8.02
CA ARG A 13 -12.74 -7.57 8.15
C ARG A 13 -11.95 -6.50 7.40
N VAL A 14 -12.00 -6.56 6.07
CA VAL A 14 -11.74 -5.37 5.27
C VAL A 14 -12.84 -4.36 5.64
N SER A 15 -12.47 -3.12 5.94
CA SER A 15 -13.47 -2.07 6.24
C SER A 15 -14.42 -1.93 5.05
N GLU A 16 -15.74 -1.90 5.29
CA GLU A 16 -16.75 -1.64 4.25
C GLU A 16 -16.41 -0.38 3.43
N GLU A 17 -15.79 0.61 4.06
CA GLU A 17 -15.33 1.84 3.41
C GLU A 17 -14.17 1.59 2.42
N ALA A 18 -13.22 0.70 2.78
CA ALA A 18 -12.13 0.29 1.91
C ALA A 18 -12.67 -0.47 0.69
N GLU A 19 -13.63 -1.37 0.90
CA GLU A 19 -14.27 -2.11 -0.18
C GLU A 19 -15.06 -1.20 -1.12
N GLN A 20 -15.86 -0.28 -0.56
CA GLN A 20 -16.63 0.67 -1.34
C GLN A 20 -15.70 1.58 -2.17
N THR A 21 -14.62 2.07 -1.56
CA THR A 21 -13.61 2.87 -2.25
C THR A 21 -12.93 2.06 -3.36
N ALA A 22 -12.55 0.80 -3.08
CA ALA A 22 -11.94 -0.07 -4.08
C ALA A 22 -12.88 -0.35 -5.26
N ARG A 23 -14.18 -0.53 -5.01
CA ARG A 23 -15.20 -0.72 -6.06
C ARG A 23 -15.35 0.53 -6.93
N VAL A 24 -15.47 1.71 -6.33
CA VAL A 24 -15.52 2.98 -7.09
C VAL A 24 -14.27 3.16 -7.95
N LEU A 25 -13.08 2.85 -7.41
CA LEU A 25 -11.83 2.91 -8.17
C LEU A 25 -11.76 1.89 -9.32
N MET A 26 -12.50 0.78 -9.23
CA MET A 26 -12.58 -0.27 -10.28
C MET A 26 -13.57 0.06 -11.40
N GLU A 27 -14.63 0.82 -11.13
CA GLU A 27 -15.69 1.13 -12.12
C GLU A 27 -15.33 2.29 -13.05
N ASP A 28 -14.43 3.17 -12.62
CA ASP A 28 -14.02 4.32 -13.40
C ASP A 28 -12.75 3.98 -14.20
N GLU A 29 -12.97 3.63 -15.47
CA GLU A 29 -11.96 3.24 -16.47
C GLU A 29 -11.08 4.41 -16.95
N SER A 30 -11.32 5.63 -16.44
CA SER A 30 -10.70 6.86 -16.96
C SER A 30 -9.28 7.14 -16.51
N ASP A 31 -8.71 6.41 -15.55
CA ASP A 31 -7.36 6.70 -15.04
C ASP A 31 -6.47 5.46 -15.00
N ASN A 32 -5.94 5.07 -16.16
CA ASN A 32 -4.83 4.12 -16.30
C ASN A 32 -3.50 4.71 -15.77
N THR A 33 -3.49 5.18 -14.53
CA THR A 33 -2.30 5.71 -13.84
C THR A 33 -1.69 4.66 -12.93
N VAL A 34 -0.38 4.76 -12.69
CA VAL A 34 0.33 3.84 -11.78
C VAL A 34 -0.22 3.96 -10.36
N GLU A 35 -0.49 5.18 -9.90
CA GLU A 35 -1.02 5.45 -8.56
C GLU A 35 -2.38 4.78 -8.33
N ARG A 36 -3.27 4.82 -9.32
CA ARG A 36 -4.59 4.23 -9.16
C ARG A 36 -4.56 2.71 -9.10
N HIS A 37 -3.71 2.09 -9.94
CA HIS A 37 -3.46 0.66 -9.86
C HIS A 37 -2.90 0.25 -8.50
N LEU A 38 -1.97 1.05 -7.97
CA LEU A 38 -1.38 0.84 -6.65
C LEU A 38 -2.41 0.97 -5.52
N TRP A 39 -3.20 2.04 -5.49
CA TRP A 39 -4.24 2.26 -4.48
C TRP A 39 -5.28 1.15 -4.49
N ARG A 40 -5.71 0.74 -5.69
CA ARG A 40 -6.62 -0.40 -5.84
C ARG A 40 -6.01 -1.68 -5.28
N ALA A 41 -4.75 -1.96 -5.58
CA ALA A 41 -4.06 -3.13 -5.05
C ALA A 41 -3.98 -3.10 -3.51
N LEU A 42 -3.55 -1.97 -2.92
CA LEU A 42 -3.42 -1.78 -1.47
C LEU A 42 -4.74 -2.00 -0.71
N LEU A 43 -5.84 -1.44 -1.21
CA LEU A 43 -7.17 -1.63 -0.63
C LEU A 43 -7.64 -3.09 -0.79
N ARG A 44 -7.48 -3.65 -2.00
CA ARG A 44 -7.95 -4.99 -2.33
C ARG A 44 -7.27 -6.08 -1.50
N VAL A 45 -5.97 -5.93 -1.22
CA VAL A 45 -5.23 -6.90 -0.39
C VAL A 45 -5.31 -6.59 1.11
N GLY A 46 -6.04 -5.53 1.51
CA GLY A 46 -6.24 -5.17 2.91
C GLY A 46 -5.00 -4.61 3.60
N LEU A 47 -4.05 -4.07 2.83
CA LEU A 47 -2.86 -3.40 3.39
C LEU A 47 -3.19 -2.00 3.91
N VAL A 48 -4.21 -1.37 3.34
CA VAL A 48 -4.68 -0.02 3.69
C VAL A 48 -6.19 -0.04 3.82
N ASN A 49 -6.74 0.69 4.79
CA ASN A 49 -8.19 0.85 4.97
C ASN A 49 -8.76 2.10 4.28
N SER A 50 -7.94 3.14 4.08
CA SER A 50 -8.33 4.33 3.35
C SER A 50 -7.11 5.00 2.73
N ILE A 51 -7.21 5.39 1.46
CA ILE A 51 -6.14 6.10 0.75
C ILE A 51 -5.91 7.49 1.33
N ALA A 52 -6.97 8.12 1.85
CA ALA A 52 -6.87 9.45 2.46
C ALA A 52 -6.00 9.46 3.72
N THR A 53 -5.88 8.33 4.42
CA THR A 53 -5.18 8.24 5.72
C THR A 53 -3.88 7.42 5.66
N CYS A 54 -3.50 6.92 4.47
CA CYS A 54 -2.32 6.08 4.32
C CYS A 54 -1.00 6.84 4.13
N SER A 55 -0.98 8.16 4.32
CA SER A 55 0.21 9.01 4.20
C SER A 55 1.02 8.75 2.92
N TYR A 56 0.31 8.65 1.79
CA TYR A 56 0.91 8.37 0.49
C TYR A 56 1.86 9.50 0.04
N SER A 57 3.07 9.13 -0.38
CA SER A 57 4.08 10.04 -0.95
C SER A 57 4.84 9.37 -2.09
N ARG A 58 5.37 10.16 -3.03
CA ARG A 58 6.15 9.68 -4.19
C ARG A 58 7.37 10.54 -4.43
N ALA A 59 8.47 9.93 -4.86
CA ALA A 59 9.73 10.62 -5.14
C ALA A 59 9.77 11.34 -6.50
N GLY A 60 8.79 11.14 -7.39
CA GLY A 60 8.73 11.78 -8.71
C GLY A 60 7.39 11.61 -9.40
N ARG A 61 7.14 12.45 -10.42
CA ARG A 61 6.03 12.27 -11.37
C ARG A 61 6.55 11.53 -12.59
N THR A 62 5.73 10.65 -13.15
CA THR A 62 5.99 10.03 -14.45
C THR A 62 4.89 10.48 -15.41
N ASP A 63 5.26 10.95 -16.61
CA ASP A 63 4.30 11.37 -17.62
C ASP A 63 3.68 10.16 -18.35
N SER A 64 2.51 10.36 -18.94
CA SER A 64 1.81 9.31 -19.69
C SER A 64 2.68 8.78 -20.84
N GLY A 65 2.76 7.45 -20.96
CA GLY A 65 3.56 6.77 -21.98
C GLY A 65 5.05 6.60 -21.64
N VAL A 66 5.48 7.04 -20.45
CA VAL A 66 6.86 6.84 -19.99
C VAL A 66 6.94 5.59 -19.10
N SER A 67 7.87 4.69 -19.43
CA SER A 67 8.26 3.60 -18.52
C SER A 67 9.24 4.14 -17.48
N ALA A 68 9.08 3.72 -16.22
CA ALA A 68 9.96 4.10 -15.13
C ALA A 68 10.45 2.86 -14.38
N LEU A 69 11.75 2.84 -14.07
CA LEU A 69 12.36 1.83 -13.20
C LEU A 69 12.82 2.52 -11.92
N GLY A 70 12.58 1.89 -10.77
CA GLY A 70 13.05 2.40 -9.48
C GLY A 70 12.25 3.58 -8.94
N GLN A 71 10.96 3.69 -9.27
CA GLN A 71 10.06 4.62 -8.57
C GLN A 71 9.98 4.24 -7.09
N VAL A 72 10.11 5.24 -6.21
CA VAL A 72 10.02 5.07 -4.76
C VAL A 72 8.79 5.79 -4.24
N ILE A 73 8.00 5.08 -3.46
CA ILE A 73 6.82 5.58 -2.77
C ILE A 73 6.97 5.36 -1.27
N GLY A 74 6.35 6.24 -0.47
CA GLY A 74 6.13 6.03 0.95
C GLY A 74 4.64 5.84 1.21
N VAL A 75 4.28 4.84 2.02
CA VAL A 75 2.90 4.56 2.39
C VAL A 75 2.85 3.88 3.76
N ARG A 76 1.86 4.27 4.57
CA ARG A 76 1.54 3.61 5.84
C ARG A 76 0.61 2.43 5.54
N VAL A 77 1.04 1.23 5.92
CA VAL A 77 0.31 -0.02 5.71
C VAL A 77 0.16 -0.80 7.00
N LYS A 78 -0.77 -1.75 7.02
CA LYS A 78 -0.87 -2.77 8.08
C LYS A 78 0.44 -3.54 8.16
N SER A 79 0.94 -3.75 9.38
CA SER A 79 2.12 -4.57 9.68
C SER A 79 1.79 -5.55 10.81
N ASN A 80 2.43 -6.71 10.78
CA ASN A 80 2.30 -7.72 11.84
C ASN A 80 3.33 -7.52 12.97
N THR A 81 4.31 -6.62 12.81
CA THR A 81 5.41 -6.45 13.75
C THR A 81 5.58 -4.99 14.18
N THR A 82 5.90 -4.77 15.45
CA THR A 82 6.15 -3.42 15.99
C THR A 82 7.46 -3.47 16.79
N PRO A 83 8.57 -2.84 16.31
CA PRO A 83 8.69 -2.09 15.06
C PRO A 83 8.63 -3.00 13.81
N PRO A 84 8.27 -2.46 12.63
CA PRO A 84 8.24 -3.24 11.39
C PRO A 84 9.65 -3.78 11.09
N ALA A 85 9.78 -5.10 11.04
CA ALA A 85 11.04 -5.77 10.80
C ALA A 85 10.93 -6.74 9.63
N SER A 86 11.94 -6.75 8.74
CA SER A 86 12.01 -7.76 7.68
C SER A 86 12.28 -9.13 8.31
N GLY A 87 11.33 -10.05 8.25
CA GLY A 87 11.41 -11.36 8.88
C GLY A 87 10.18 -12.22 8.65
N SER A 88 10.20 -13.48 9.11
CA SER A 88 9.15 -14.47 8.85
C SER A 88 7.78 -14.16 9.48
N MET A 89 7.71 -13.20 10.41
CA MET A 89 6.46 -12.76 11.03
C MET A 89 5.80 -11.60 10.28
N GLU A 90 6.53 -10.92 9.39
CA GLU A 90 6.00 -9.77 8.66
C GLU A 90 5.24 -10.20 7.40
N ILE A 91 4.36 -9.32 6.94
CA ILE A 91 3.56 -9.54 5.75
C ILE A 91 4.46 -9.58 4.51
N ASP A 92 4.24 -10.55 3.61
CA ASP A 92 4.87 -10.58 2.29
C ASP A 92 4.20 -9.54 1.37
N TYR A 93 4.55 -8.27 1.58
CA TYR A 93 4.00 -7.14 0.85
C TYR A 93 4.18 -7.28 -0.66
N LEU A 94 5.31 -7.81 -1.11
CA LEU A 94 5.61 -7.93 -2.54
C LEU A 94 4.69 -8.93 -3.21
N SER A 95 4.53 -10.13 -2.63
CA SER A 95 3.65 -11.15 -3.21
C SER A 95 2.19 -10.70 -3.22
N LEU A 96 1.72 -10.06 -2.13
CA LEU A 96 0.35 -9.54 -2.06
C LEU A 96 0.12 -8.45 -3.12
N LEU A 97 0.97 -7.42 -3.16
CA LEU A 97 0.82 -6.32 -4.12
C LEU A 97 0.90 -6.82 -5.56
N ASN A 98 1.92 -7.62 -5.89
CA ASN A 98 2.10 -8.13 -7.26
C ASN A 98 0.99 -9.09 -7.70
N SER A 99 0.25 -9.71 -6.77
CA SER A 99 -0.93 -10.53 -7.11
C SER A 99 -2.15 -9.70 -7.54
N ALA A 100 -2.19 -8.41 -7.15
CA ALA A 100 -3.31 -7.51 -7.41
C ALA A 100 -2.98 -6.39 -8.43
N LEU A 101 -1.69 -6.18 -8.71
CA LEU A 101 -1.20 -5.24 -9.72
C LEU A 101 -1.27 -5.85 -11.14
N PRO A 102 -1.49 -5.02 -12.18
CA PRO A 102 -1.43 -5.46 -13.58
C PRO A 102 0.01 -5.83 -13.99
N ASP A 103 0.17 -6.57 -15.09
CA ASP A 103 1.45 -7.17 -15.49
C ASP A 103 2.58 -6.19 -15.79
N ASP A 104 2.24 -4.96 -16.11
CA ASP A 104 3.12 -3.83 -16.41
C ASP A 104 3.57 -3.05 -15.16
N ILE A 105 3.02 -3.33 -13.98
CA ILE A 105 3.40 -2.71 -12.70
C ILE A 105 3.84 -3.77 -11.71
N ARG A 106 5.04 -3.60 -11.14
CA ARG A 106 5.62 -4.54 -10.17
C ARG A 106 6.30 -3.83 -9.01
N ALA A 107 5.97 -4.27 -7.80
CA ALA A 107 6.72 -3.95 -6.59
C ALA A 107 7.95 -4.88 -6.50
N THR A 108 9.14 -4.30 -6.40
CA THR A 108 10.40 -5.05 -6.44
C THR A 108 11.03 -5.24 -5.07
N SER A 109 10.80 -4.31 -4.14
CA SER A 109 11.39 -4.30 -2.81
C SER A 109 10.59 -3.40 -1.87
N TRP A 110 10.76 -3.62 -0.56
CA TRP A 110 10.22 -2.76 0.49
C TRP A 110 11.22 -2.68 1.64
N ALA A 111 11.11 -1.62 2.44
CA ALA A 111 11.87 -1.46 3.67
C ALA A 111 11.03 -0.68 4.69
N PRO A 112 11.18 -0.94 6.00
CA PRO A 112 10.57 -0.11 7.01
C PRO A 112 11.16 1.31 6.93
N ALA A 113 10.30 2.31 6.90
CA ALA A 113 10.69 3.72 6.98
C ALA A 113 10.35 4.25 8.38
N ALA A 114 11.14 5.21 8.88
CA ALA A 114 10.75 5.96 10.06
C ALA A 114 9.41 6.66 9.79
N GLU A 115 8.54 6.74 10.80
CA GLU A 115 7.32 7.54 10.71
C GLU A 115 7.72 8.97 10.25
N PRO A 116 7.09 9.51 9.20
CA PRO A 116 7.37 10.87 8.80
C PRO A 116 7.02 11.80 9.98
N VAL A 117 7.98 12.61 10.41
CA VAL A 117 7.73 13.67 11.39
C VAL A 117 6.66 14.57 10.78
N GLN A 118 5.47 14.62 11.37
CA GLN A 118 4.47 15.60 10.99
C GLN A 118 5.05 16.97 11.37
N ASP A 119 5.51 17.71 10.37
CA ASP A 119 5.98 19.08 10.54
C ASP A 119 4.72 19.95 10.70
N ASP A 120 4.17 20.00 11.91
CA ASP A 120 3.08 20.90 12.31
C ASP A 120 3.59 22.36 12.35
N ARG A 121 4.26 22.83 11.29
CA ARG A 121 4.48 24.28 11.12
C ARG A 121 3.13 24.88 10.77
N GLU A 122 2.43 25.32 11.81
CA GLU A 122 1.47 26.41 11.73
C GLU A 122 2.11 27.51 10.87
N GLU A 123 1.56 27.71 9.68
CA GLU A 123 1.77 28.95 8.94
C GLU A 123 1.17 30.06 9.82
N GLU A 124 2.00 30.69 10.66
CA GLU A 124 1.68 32.02 11.17
C GLU A 124 1.64 32.96 9.95
N GLU A 125 0.43 33.15 9.42
CA GLU A 125 0.12 34.27 8.53
C GLU A 125 0.44 35.57 9.27
N GLY A 126 1.40 36.32 8.73
CA GLY A 126 1.71 37.70 9.12
C GLY A 126 0.83 38.72 8.42
#